data_AF-A0A8I0TV10-F1
#
_entry.id   AF-A0A8I0TV10-F1
#
_cell.length_a   1.000
_cell.length_b   1.000
_cell.length_c   1.000
_cell.angle_alpha   90.00
_cell.angle_beta   90.00
_cell.angle_gamma   90.00
#
_symmetry.space_group_name_H-M   'P 1'
#
loop_
_entity.id
_entity.type
_entity.pdbx_description
1 polymer ?
#
loop_
_entity_poly.entity_id
_entity_poly.type
_entity_poly.pdbx_seq_one_letter_code
_entity_poly.pdbx_strand_id
1 'polypeptide(L)'
;MAEFVRDVMTAGVVAVRPAASLVEAARLMRAKDVGDVLVAAHGQVVGVLTDRDIALRAVAAGADPLTVSAQAVCTPNPVVVGPDEAVSVAEQLMREHAIRRLPVVEDGHPVGMVSLGDLAVSRQPESALAHISRAEPDTRPGSTPT
;
A
#
# COMPACT_ATOMS: atom_id res chain seq x y z
N MET A 1 -21.62 -12.21 0.86
CA MET A 1 -20.62 -11.15 1.13
C MET A 1 -19.27 -11.83 1.20
N ALA A 2 -18.20 -11.14 0.80
CA ALA A 2 -16.85 -11.65 1.03
C ALA A 2 -16.67 -11.97 2.52
N GLU A 3 -16.18 -13.17 2.79
CA GLU A 3 -15.97 -13.66 4.16
C GLU A 3 -14.50 -13.50 4.54
N PHE A 4 -13.60 -13.74 3.58
CA PHE A 4 -12.16 -13.77 3.79
C PHE A 4 -11.44 -12.62 3.09
N VAL A 5 -10.26 -12.24 3.60
CA VAL A 5 -9.41 -11.21 3.02
C VAL A 5 -9.05 -11.52 1.56
N ARG A 6 -8.79 -12.79 1.23
CA ARG A 6 -8.48 -13.20 -0.15
C ARG A 6 -9.57 -12.84 -1.17
N ASP A 7 -10.82 -12.71 -0.72
CA ASP A 7 -11.97 -12.45 -1.60
C ASP A 7 -12.05 -10.97 -2.02
N VAL A 8 -11.35 -10.09 -1.30
CA VAL A 8 -11.39 -8.64 -1.49
C VAL A 8 -10.01 -8.02 -1.76
N MET A 9 -8.92 -8.71 -1.42
CA MET A 9 -7.58 -8.17 -1.60
C MET A 9 -7.24 -7.94 -3.08
N THR A 10 -6.38 -6.96 -3.33
CA THR A 10 -5.65 -6.88 -4.59
C THR A 10 -4.50 -7.89 -4.55
N ALA A 11 -4.56 -8.89 -5.42
CA ALA A 11 -3.52 -9.89 -5.56
C ALA A 11 -2.28 -9.34 -6.26
N GLY A 12 -1.12 -9.88 -5.90
CA GLY A 12 0.16 -9.48 -6.49
C GLY A 12 0.88 -8.45 -5.63
N VAL A 13 2.16 -8.69 -5.45
CA VAL A 13 3.01 -7.90 -4.56
C VAL A 13 3.67 -6.78 -5.33
N VAL A 14 3.44 -5.55 -4.89
CA VAL A 14 4.24 -4.40 -5.32
C VAL A 14 5.29 -4.14 -4.24
N ALA A 15 6.52 -4.59 -4.49
CA ALA A 15 7.60 -4.49 -3.52
C ALA A 15 8.91 -3.97 -4.13
N VAL A 16 9.71 -3.33 -3.28
CA VAL A 16 11.10 -2.95 -3.55
C VAL A 16 12.03 -3.59 -2.53
N ARG A 17 13.31 -3.71 -2.89
CA ARG A 17 14.37 -4.15 -1.97
C ARG A 17 14.66 -3.04 -0.94
N PRO A 18 15.18 -3.36 0.26
CA PRO A 18 15.49 -2.37 1.30
C PRO A 18 16.44 -1.27 0.83
N ALA A 19 17.42 -1.63 0.00
CA ALA A 19 18.43 -0.74 -0.55
C ALA A 19 17.98 0.05 -1.80
N ALA A 20 16.75 -0.16 -2.30
CA ALA A 20 16.25 0.62 -3.43
C ALA A 20 16.15 2.10 -3.05
N SER A 21 16.46 2.97 -3.99
CA SER A 21 16.27 4.42 -3.85
C SER A 21 14.78 4.78 -3.79
N LEU A 22 14.47 5.96 -3.25
CA LEU A 22 13.10 6.46 -3.27
C LEU A 22 12.60 6.76 -4.69
N VAL A 23 13.50 7.09 -5.62
CA VAL A 23 13.15 7.26 -7.04
C VAL A 23 12.71 5.94 -7.66
N GLU A 24 13.38 4.83 -7.36
CA GLU A 24 12.95 3.50 -7.82
C GLU A 24 11.59 3.12 -7.24
N ALA A 25 11.37 3.37 -5.94
CA ALA A 25 10.08 3.14 -5.30
C ALA A 25 8.97 3.99 -5.92
N ALA A 26 9.18 5.29 -6.11
CA ALA A 26 8.21 6.20 -6.73
C ALA A 26 7.92 5.84 -8.19
N ARG A 27 8.91 5.37 -8.95
CA ARG A 27 8.70 4.86 -10.31
C ARG A 27 7.83 3.61 -10.31
N LEU A 28 8.05 2.69 -9.38
CA LEU A 28 7.21 1.50 -9.23
C LEU A 28 5.78 1.87 -8.83
N MET A 29 5.62 2.77 -7.87
CA MET A 29 4.33 3.37 -7.49
C MET A 29 3.59 3.91 -8.71
N ARG A 30 4.26 4.75 -9.52
CA ARG A 30 3.69 5.29 -10.76
C ARG A 30 3.35 4.21 -11.78
N ALA A 31 4.23 3.22 -11.98
CA ALA A 31 4.04 2.18 -12.98
C ALA A 31 2.91 1.20 -12.63
N LYS A 32 2.65 1.02 -11.33
CA LYS A 32 1.58 0.16 -10.81
C LYS A 32 0.33 0.93 -10.40
N ASP A 33 0.38 2.25 -10.50
CA ASP A 33 -0.66 3.17 -10.06
C ASP A 33 -1.08 2.92 -8.59
N VAL A 34 -0.09 2.93 -7.70
CA VAL A 34 -0.29 2.73 -6.25
C VAL A 34 0.44 3.81 -5.45
N GLY A 35 -0.13 4.20 -4.31
CA GLY A 35 0.47 5.18 -3.39
C GLY A 35 1.44 4.57 -2.36
N ASP A 36 1.62 3.25 -2.39
CA ASP A 36 2.40 2.51 -1.42
C ASP A 36 3.05 1.26 -2.03
N VAL A 37 4.21 0.89 -1.48
CA VAL A 37 4.93 -0.33 -1.85
C VAL A 37 5.45 -1.02 -0.59
N LEU A 38 5.54 -2.34 -0.64
CA LEU A 38 6.22 -3.11 0.40
C LEU A 38 7.74 -2.94 0.26
N VAL A 39 8.42 -2.84 1.38
CA VAL A 39 9.87 -3.04 1.46
C VAL A 39 10.07 -4.48 1.91
N ALA A 40 10.68 -5.31 1.06
CA ALA A 40 10.81 -6.73 1.30
C ALA A 40 12.25 -7.24 1.13
N ALA A 41 12.68 -8.10 2.04
CA ALA A 41 14.00 -8.74 2.03
C ALA A 41 13.83 -10.24 2.21
N HIS A 42 14.53 -11.05 1.41
CA HIS A 42 14.48 -12.52 1.50
C HIS A 42 13.05 -13.10 1.49
N GLY A 43 12.15 -12.49 0.72
CA GLY A 43 10.75 -12.92 0.64
C GLY A 43 9.86 -12.43 1.79
N GLN A 44 10.40 -11.75 2.79
CA GLN A 44 9.66 -11.25 3.95
C GLN A 44 9.43 -9.75 3.88
N VAL A 45 8.28 -9.30 4.37
CA VAL A 45 7.96 -7.87 4.49
C VAL A 45 8.70 -7.30 5.69
N VAL A 46 9.53 -6.28 5.44
CA VAL A 46 10.29 -5.57 6.48
C VAL A 46 9.79 -4.14 6.71
N GLY A 47 9.01 -3.60 5.77
CA GLY A 47 8.45 -2.27 5.87
C GLY A 47 7.37 -1.96 4.83
N VAL A 48 6.70 -0.83 4.99
CA VAL A 48 5.83 -0.22 3.98
C VAL A 48 6.32 1.21 3.74
N LEU A 49 6.44 1.58 2.48
CA LEU A 49 6.81 2.93 2.05
C LEU A 49 5.65 3.55 1.27
N THR A 50 5.21 4.73 1.68
CA THR A 50 4.14 5.49 1.02
C THR A 50 4.66 6.76 0.33
N ASP A 51 3.90 7.29 -0.62
CA ASP A 51 4.14 8.61 -1.23
C ASP A 51 4.29 9.72 -0.18
N ARG A 52 3.50 9.66 0.89
CA ARG A 52 3.55 10.56 2.05
C ARG A 52 4.86 10.42 2.81
N ASP A 53 5.37 9.20 2.99
CA ASP A 53 6.67 8.98 3.63
C ASP A 53 7.79 9.61 2.79
N ILE A 54 7.77 9.41 1.48
CA ILE A 54 8.73 10.04 0.55
C ILE A 54 8.66 11.57 0.68
N ALA A 55 7.46 12.15 0.60
CA ALA A 55 7.30 13.60 0.64
C ALA A 55 7.72 14.21 1.99
N LEU A 56 7.30 13.60 3.10
CA LEU A 56 7.45 14.22 4.43
C LEU A 56 8.70 13.80 5.17
N ARG A 57 9.18 12.57 4.99
CA ARG A 57 10.35 12.05 5.73
C ARG A 57 11.65 12.13 4.94
N ALA A 58 11.59 12.25 3.61
CA ALA A 58 12.77 12.41 2.77
C ALA A 58 12.87 13.80 2.13
N VAL A 59 11.91 14.17 1.28
CA VAL A 59 11.97 15.43 0.52
C VAL A 59 11.94 16.64 1.46
N ALA A 60 10.98 16.70 2.38
CA ALA A 60 10.90 17.78 3.35
C ALA A 60 12.11 17.85 4.30
N ALA A 61 12.81 16.73 4.50
CA ALA A 61 14.04 16.66 5.28
C ALA A 61 15.30 17.04 4.49
N GLY A 62 15.17 17.35 3.19
CA GLY A 62 16.31 17.67 2.32
C GLY A 62 17.19 16.48 1.96
N ALA A 63 16.71 15.24 2.17
CA ALA A 63 17.43 14.05 1.74
C ALA A 63 17.38 13.92 0.21
N ASP A 64 18.47 13.45 -0.39
CA ASP A 64 18.51 13.16 -1.83
C ASP A 64 17.76 11.84 -2.13
N PRO A 65 16.62 11.87 -2.85
CA PRO A 65 15.82 10.68 -3.16
C PRO A 65 16.54 9.64 -4.03
N LEU A 66 17.64 10.02 -4.69
CA LEU A 66 18.45 9.13 -5.51
C LEU A 66 19.39 8.25 -4.68
N THR A 67 19.74 8.68 -3.46
CA THR A 67 20.75 8.03 -2.63
C THR A 67 20.19 7.46 -1.33
N VAL A 68 19.16 8.09 -0.75
CA VAL A 68 18.52 7.55 0.45
C VAL A 68 17.71 6.30 0.11
N SER A 69 17.84 5.27 0.96
CA SER A 69 17.21 3.97 0.76
C SER A 69 15.75 3.95 1.23
N ALA A 70 14.96 3.07 0.62
CA ALA A 70 13.58 2.81 1.03
C ALA A 70 13.51 2.37 2.50
N GLN A 71 14.44 1.52 2.95
CA GLN A 71 14.50 1.08 4.34
C GLN A 71 14.68 2.22 5.35
N ALA A 72 15.44 3.25 4.99
CA ALA A 72 15.69 4.39 5.87
C ALA A 72 14.44 5.27 6.10
N VAL A 73 13.45 5.19 5.20
CA VAL A 73 12.30 6.09 5.17
C VAL A 73 10.98 5.36 5.45
N CYS A 74 10.91 4.07 5.13
CA CYS A 74 9.72 3.26 5.31
C CYS A 74 9.28 3.17 6.78
N THR A 75 8.01 2.85 6.99
CA THR A 75 7.52 2.41 8.29
C THR A 75 7.89 0.93 8.46
N PRO A 76 8.74 0.57 9.43
CA PRO A 76 9.19 -0.82 9.61
C PRO A 76 8.11 -1.67 10.27
N ASN A 77 8.23 -3.00 10.13
CA ASN A 77 7.37 -3.99 10.80
C ASN A 77 5.86 -3.67 10.67
N PRO A 78 5.33 -3.61 9.44
CA PRO A 78 3.92 -3.28 9.25
C PRO A 78 3.04 -4.36 9.87
N VAL A 79 1.86 -3.94 10.33
CA VAL A 79 0.80 -4.87 10.70
C VAL A 79 0.33 -5.58 9.44
N VAL A 80 0.21 -6.89 9.49
CA VAL A 80 -0.16 -7.75 8.35
C VAL A 80 -1.42 -8.55 8.68
N VAL A 81 -2.05 -9.11 7.67
CA VAL A 81 -3.21 -9.99 7.80
C VAL A 81 -3.05 -11.22 6.89
N GLY A 82 -3.59 -12.36 7.27
CA GLY A 82 -3.62 -13.58 6.48
C GLY A 82 -4.74 -13.56 5.43
N PRO A 83 -4.57 -14.27 4.30
CA PRO A 83 -5.61 -14.37 3.27
C PRO A 83 -6.87 -15.11 3.75
N ASP A 84 -6.70 -16.01 4.72
CA ASP A 84 -7.73 -16.86 5.34
C ASP A 84 -8.43 -16.17 6.53
N GLU A 85 -7.98 -14.99 6.92
CA GLU A 85 -8.60 -14.25 8.00
C GLU A 85 -9.88 -13.56 7.53
N ALA A 86 -10.82 -13.37 8.45
CA ALA A 86 -12.07 -12.72 8.15
C ALA A 86 -11.86 -11.23 7.81
N VAL A 87 -12.68 -10.69 6.91
CA VAL A 87 -12.64 -9.26 6.54
C VAL A 87 -12.77 -8.35 7.77
N SER A 88 -13.54 -8.74 8.78
CA SER A 88 -13.68 -7.98 10.03
C SER A 88 -12.38 -7.85 10.83
N VAL A 89 -11.46 -8.83 10.72
CA VAL A 89 -10.14 -8.75 11.34
C VAL A 89 -9.31 -7.65 10.67
N ALA A 90 -9.30 -7.62 9.33
CA ALA A 90 -8.64 -6.55 8.59
C ALA A 90 -9.21 -5.16 8.95
N GLU A 91 -10.54 -5.02 9.04
CA GLU A 91 -11.19 -3.77 9.47
C GLU A 91 -10.76 -3.34 10.88
N GLN A 92 -10.67 -4.31 11.80
CA GLN A 92 -10.28 -4.05 13.17
C GLN A 92 -8.81 -3.60 13.25
N LEU A 93 -7.89 -4.32 12.60
CA LEU A 93 -6.48 -3.93 12.53
C LEU A 93 -6.29 -2.55 11.92
N MET A 94 -6.99 -2.25 10.82
CA MET A 94 -6.96 -0.91 10.20
C MET A 94 -7.41 0.18 11.17
N ARG A 95 -8.47 -0.08 11.95
CA ARG A 95 -9.00 0.87 12.94
C ARG A 95 -8.04 1.07 14.11
N GLU A 96 -7.55 -0.01 14.69
CA GLU A 96 -6.68 0.02 15.87
C GLU A 96 -5.35 0.72 15.58
N HIS A 97 -4.79 0.48 14.39
CA HIS A 97 -3.52 1.06 13.98
C HIS A 97 -3.67 2.37 13.18
N ALA A 98 -4.90 2.84 12.96
CA ALA A 98 -5.21 4.03 12.15
C ALA A 98 -4.58 4.00 10.75
N ILE A 99 -4.54 2.82 10.13
CA ILE A 99 -3.98 2.58 8.79
C ILE A 99 -5.08 2.26 7.80
N ARG A 100 -4.83 2.53 6.53
CA ARG A 100 -5.82 2.37 5.44
C ARG A 100 -5.61 1.12 4.60
N ARG A 101 -4.45 0.47 4.76
CA ARG A 101 -4.02 -0.69 3.99
C ARG A 101 -3.26 -1.66 4.87
N LEU A 102 -3.38 -2.94 4.56
CA LEU A 102 -2.68 -4.04 5.20
C LEU A 102 -2.02 -4.91 4.13
N PRO A 103 -0.72 -5.22 4.27
CA PRO A 103 -0.11 -6.32 3.54
C PRO A 103 -0.80 -7.63 3.90
N VAL A 104 -1.12 -8.41 2.87
CA VAL A 104 -1.63 -9.78 3.04
C VAL A 104 -0.46 -10.73 2.94
N VAL A 105 -0.25 -11.55 3.97
CA VAL A 105 0.90 -12.44 4.12
C VAL A 105 0.44 -13.88 4.34
N GLU A 106 1.01 -14.81 3.58
CA GLU A 106 0.80 -16.25 3.69
C GLU A 106 2.16 -16.93 3.85
N ASP A 107 2.31 -17.81 4.86
CA ASP A 107 3.56 -18.51 5.15
C ASP A 107 4.80 -17.58 5.21
N GLY A 108 4.62 -16.37 5.75
CA GLY A 108 5.69 -15.36 5.87
C GLY A 108 6.02 -14.59 4.59
N HIS A 109 5.32 -14.87 3.49
CA HIS A 109 5.50 -14.21 2.20
C HIS A 109 4.32 -13.28 1.88
N PRO A 110 4.57 -12.05 1.37
CA PRO A 110 3.50 -11.21 0.90
C PRO A 110 2.82 -11.86 -0.32
N VAL A 111 1.50 -11.86 -0.33
CA VAL A 111 0.66 -12.38 -1.44
C VAL A 111 -0.25 -11.31 -2.05
N GLY A 112 -0.45 -10.20 -1.35
CA GLY A 112 -1.27 -9.09 -1.84
C GLY A 112 -1.35 -7.94 -0.86
N MET A 113 -2.31 -7.05 -1.11
CA MET A 113 -2.66 -5.91 -0.27
C MET A 113 -4.17 -5.81 -0.16
N VAL A 114 -4.68 -5.46 1.02
CA VAL A 114 -6.09 -5.08 1.22
C VAL A 114 -6.17 -3.65 1.74
N SER A 115 -7.08 -2.86 1.20
CA SER A 115 -7.29 -1.44 1.54
C SER A 115 -8.73 -1.17 1.96
N LEU A 116 -8.97 -0.05 2.65
CA LEU A 116 -10.32 0.42 2.92
C LEU A 116 -11.17 0.62 1.65
N GLY A 117 -10.53 0.91 0.51
CA GLY A 117 -11.20 0.99 -0.80
C GLY A 117 -11.75 -0.38 -1.24
N ASP A 118 -10.92 -1.43 -1.13
CA ASP A 118 -11.31 -2.81 -1.43
C ASP A 118 -12.49 -3.26 -0.55
N LEU A 119 -12.42 -2.93 0.75
CA LEU A 119 -13.49 -3.24 1.71
C LEU A 119 -14.78 -2.48 1.39
N ALA A 120 -14.67 -1.21 1.01
CA ALA A 120 -15.81 -0.41 0.60
C ALA A 120 -16.49 -0.98 -0.65
N VAL A 121 -15.71 -1.39 -1.66
CA VAL A 121 -16.21 -2.03 -2.88
C VAL A 121 -17.04 -3.27 -2.59
N SER A 122 -16.64 -4.06 -1.60
CA SER A 122 -17.36 -5.28 -1.20
C SER A 122 -18.58 -5.02 -0.31
N ARG A 123 -18.52 -4.06 0.62
CA ARG A 123 -19.56 -3.90 1.67
C ARG A 123 -20.54 -2.76 1.40
N GLN A 124 -20.08 -1.71 0.74
CA GLN A 124 -20.83 -0.49 0.49
C GLN A 124 -20.53 0.00 -0.94
N PRO A 125 -20.99 -0.72 -1.97
CA PRO A 125 -20.62 -0.47 -3.37
C PRO A 125 -21.02 0.94 -3.86
N GLU A 126 -22.03 1.54 -3.24
CA GLU A 126 -22.52 2.90 -3.54
C GLU A 126 -21.82 4.01 -2.73
N SER A 127 -20.86 3.65 -1.88
CA SER A 127 -20.10 4.63 -1.09
C SER A 127 -19.12 5.41 -1.95
N ALA A 128 -18.79 6.63 -1.52
CA ALA A 128 -17.77 7.43 -2.20
C ALA A 128 -16.42 6.69 -2.32
N LEU A 129 -16.01 5.94 -1.29
CA LEU A 129 -14.80 5.13 -1.32
C LEU A 129 -14.87 4.03 -2.37
N ALA A 130 -16.00 3.34 -2.49
CA ALA A 130 -16.18 2.30 -3.51
C ALA A 130 -16.17 2.88 -4.93
N HIS A 131 -16.81 4.03 -5.15
CA HIS A 131 -16.78 4.72 -6.43
C HIS A 131 -15.37 5.19 -6.81
N ILE A 132 -14.63 5.78 -5.86
CA ILE A 132 -13.23 6.19 -6.09
C ILE A 132 -12.35 4.97 -6.37
N SER A 133 -12.51 3.89 -5.62
CA SER A 133 -11.70 2.68 -5.78
C SER A 133 -11.94 1.95 -7.11
N ARG A 134 -13.12 2.11 -7.72
CA ARG A 134 -13.46 1.54 -9.04
C ARG A 134 -13.20 2.50 -10.20
N ALA A 135 -12.98 3.79 -9.91
CA ALA A 135 -12.72 4.77 -10.94
C ALA A 135 -11.41 4.48 -11.65
N GLU A 136 -11.35 4.80 -12.94
CA GLU A 136 -10.08 4.79 -13.64
C GLU A 136 -9.15 5.84 -13.03
N PRO A 137 -7.85 5.51 -12.86
CA PRO A 137 -6.88 6.46 -12.35
C PRO A 137 -6.83 7.72 -13.21
N ASP A 138 -6.67 8.89 -12.60
CA ASP A 138 -6.50 10.12 -13.37
C ASP A 138 -5.12 10.12 -14.04
N THR A 139 -5.07 9.63 -15.29
CA THR A 139 -3.83 9.55 -16.07
C THR A 139 -3.45 10.88 -16.73
N ARG A 140 -4.09 12.00 -16.38
CA ARG A 140 -3.82 13.30 -17.01
C ARG A 140 -2.50 13.90 -16.50
N PRO A 141 -1.50 14.13 -17.37
CA PRO A 141 -0.32 14.88 -16.99
C PRO A 141 -0.68 16.37 -16.89
N GLY A 142 -0.61 16.93 -15.68
CA GLY A 142 -0.58 18.39 -15.47
C GLY A 142 -1.88 19.14 -15.73
N SER A 143 -3.01 18.72 -15.15
CA SER A 143 -4.18 19.60 -15.06
C SER A 143 -3.85 20.81 -14.18
N THR A 144 -3.49 21.94 -14.80
CA THR A 144 -3.63 23.24 -14.16
C THR A 144 -5.07 23.39 -13.66
N PRO A 145 -5.29 23.75 -12.39
CA PRO A 145 -6.64 24.02 -11.92
C PRO A 145 -7.18 25.24 -12.68
N THR A 146 -8.34 25.06 -13.31
CA THR A 146 -9.13 26.13 -13.93
C THR A 146 -9.59 27.15 -12.89
#